data_AF-A0A9P1HIJ9-F1
#
_entry.id   AF-A0A9P1HIJ9-F1
#
_cell.length_a   1.000
_cell.length_b   1.000
_cell.length_c   1.000
_cell.angle_alpha   90.00
_cell.angle_beta   90.00
_cell.angle_gamma   90.00
#
_symmetry.space_group_name_H-M   'P 1'
#
loop_
_entity.id
_entity.type
_entity.pdbx_description
1 polymer ?
#
loop_
_entity_poly.entity_id
_entity_poly.type
_entity_poly.pdbx_seq_one_letter_code
_entity_poly.pdbx_strand_id
1 'polypeptide(L)'
;MLISDKEFYDLASSEEDNYFYLHAGRTSRSVSVASVSSNSSNPPQELPLPSNSASTSPIPPANPGAMPKRTNNLIMAMFDPTAKVDRQAPPLPDTAGIEYVRAASWASGSCANILADEKGRQLFRCFLFQALAEENLTFLEELDKLKKMKSSDEKKTYAKEVIEKYSPYVNLSSGAMKKLRDAAESDVIDPEDFAPAMKEIRRLLENDQFPRFRRSDVYLDFLEQLLPRSYAEKWTTSFEALLGNHVGRHHFRLFLRGIHAEENLRFWEAVVEFRATKNKSPAMSNLAKVILNTYLAEGASNEVFLPFGVRQVIERRIEDKDVDISIFDEAIKHVEQVLRNDPYVRFLQSPQYMGLIAKLKK
;
A
#
# COMPACT_ATOMS: atom_id res chain seq x y z
N MET A 1 -4.14 -9.94 -21.14
CA MET A 1 -5.24 -10.60 -20.41
C MET A 1 -4.80 -10.59 -18.96
N LEU A 2 -5.55 -9.93 -18.08
CA LEU A 2 -5.18 -9.76 -16.67
C LEU A 2 -5.41 -11.10 -15.97
N ILE A 3 -4.35 -11.76 -15.51
CA ILE A 3 -4.49 -12.95 -14.66
C ILE A 3 -4.96 -12.44 -13.30
N SER A 4 -6.19 -12.77 -12.94
CA SER A 4 -6.72 -12.50 -11.61
C SER A 4 -5.98 -13.36 -10.56
N ASP A 5 -5.88 -12.91 -9.31
CA ASP A 5 -5.28 -13.75 -8.23
C ASP A 5 -5.95 -15.12 -8.14
N LYS A 6 -7.25 -15.22 -8.49
CA LYS A 6 -7.96 -16.51 -8.61
C LYS A 6 -7.33 -17.42 -9.68
N GLU A 7 -7.02 -16.90 -10.86
CA GLU A 7 -6.31 -17.66 -11.90
C GLU A 7 -4.88 -18.00 -11.47
N PHE A 8 -4.21 -17.16 -10.68
CA PHE A 8 -2.90 -17.50 -10.11
C PHE A 8 -2.97 -18.67 -9.10
N TYR A 9 -4.00 -18.69 -8.23
CA TYR A 9 -4.23 -19.80 -7.28
C TYR A 9 -4.72 -21.09 -7.95
N ASP A 10 -5.52 -20.98 -9.02
CA ASP A 10 -6.01 -22.13 -9.79
C ASP A 10 -4.89 -22.72 -10.69
N LEU A 11 -4.06 -21.88 -11.33
CA LEU A 11 -2.89 -22.32 -12.12
C LEU A 11 -1.82 -23.00 -11.25
N ALA A 12 -1.65 -22.59 -10.00
CA ALA A 12 -0.73 -23.23 -9.05
C ALA A 12 -1.29 -24.54 -8.45
N SER A 13 -2.52 -24.93 -8.81
CA SER A 13 -3.17 -26.17 -8.32
C SER A 13 -3.34 -27.22 -9.42
N SER A 14 -3.12 -26.90 -10.69
CA SER A 14 -3.06 -27.86 -11.79
C SER A 14 -1.60 -28.09 -12.21
N GLU A 15 -1.05 -29.27 -11.91
CA GLU A 15 0.14 -29.74 -12.59
C GLU A 15 -0.18 -30.11 -14.04
N GLU A 16 0.87 -29.98 -14.89
CA GLU A 16 0.99 -30.29 -16.32
C GLU A 16 0.66 -29.15 -17.32
N ASP A 17 1.74 -28.56 -17.83
CA ASP A 17 1.91 -27.98 -19.17
C ASP A 17 0.85 -27.00 -19.69
N ASN A 18 1.08 -25.70 -19.43
CA ASN A 18 0.97 -24.65 -20.46
C ASN A 18 1.44 -23.28 -19.94
N TYR A 19 2.44 -22.70 -20.59
CA TYR A 19 2.39 -21.36 -21.22
C TYR A 19 3.82 -20.87 -21.53
N PHE A 20 4.36 -21.39 -22.64
CA PHE A 20 5.27 -20.67 -23.52
C PHE A 20 4.43 -19.87 -24.52
N TYR A 21 4.81 -18.62 -24.81
CA TYR A 21 4.80 -17.94 -26.13
C TYR A 21 5.18 -16.48 -25.83
N LEU A 22 6.43 -16.06 -26.08
CA LEU A 22 6.80 -15.32 -27.28
C LEU A 22 8.33 -15.26 -27.41
N HIS A 23 9.00 -16.28 -27.95
CA HIS A 23 10.36 -16.11 -28.47
C HIS A 23 10.59 -17.05 -29.66
N ALA A 24 10.64 -16.46 -30.87
CA ALA A 24 11.27 -17.09 -32.03
C ALA A 24 11.91 -16.00 -32.88
N GLY A 25 13.24 -16.04 -33.02
CA GLY A 25 13.93 -15.20 -34.01
C GLY A 25 15.42 -14.94 -33.78
N ARG A 26 16.25 -15.90 -34.22
CA ARG A 26 17.61 -15.72 -34.79
C ARG A 26 18.85 -15.55 -33.89
N THR A 27 19.58 -16.67 -33.81
CA THR A 27 21.00 -16.87 -34.15
C THR A 27 22.09 -15.87 -33.71
N SER A 28 22.91 -16.34 -32.78
CA SER A 28 24.39 -16.29 -32.70
C SER A 28 25.16 -15.14 -33.36
N ARG A 29 25.94 -14.41 -32.55
CA ARG A 29 27.39 -14.20 -32.79
C ARG A 29 28.12 -13.74 -31.52
N SER A 30 29.15 -14.51 -31.19
CA SER A 30 30.23 -14.21 -30.27
C SER A 30 31.04 -12.99 -30.68
N VAL A 31 31.37 -12.10 -29.75
CA VAL A 31 32.57 -11.25 -29.81
C VAL A 31 33.14 -11.10 -28.41
N SER A 32 34.29 -11.73 -28.20
CA SER A 32 35.26 -11.43 -27.15
C SER A 32 35.88 -10.06 -27.40
N VAL A 33 36.33 -9.33 -26.37
CA VAL A 33 37.63 -8.62 -26.32
C VAL A 33 37.80 -7.81 -25.02
N ALA A 34 38.93 -8.12 -24.37
CA ALA A 34 39.88 -7.31 -23.61
C ALA A 34 39.44 -6.40 -22.44
N SER A 35 39.82 -6.90 -21.27
CA SER A 35 40.52 -6.23 -20.16
C SER A 35 41.30 -4.96 -20.52
N VAL A 36 41.10 -3.89 -19.73
CA VAL A 36 42.13 -2.90 -19.42
C VAL A 36 42.11 -2.62 -17.92
N SER A 37 43.23 -2.95 -17.29
CA SER A 37 43.58 -2.64 -15.91
C SER A 37 44.08 -1.20 -15.80
N SER A 38 43.68 -0.48 -14.75
CA SER A 38 44.49 0.61 -14.20
C SER A 38 44.32 0.68 -12.67
N ASN A 39 45.40 0.30 -11.99
CA ASN A 39 45.69 0.63 -10.60
C ASN A 39 45.93 2.14 -10.47
N SER A 40 45.39 2.77 -9.44
CA SER A 40 46.20 3.59 -8.54
C SER A 40 45.47 3.87 -7.21
N SER A 41 46.20 3.55 -6.16
CA SER A 41 45.85 3.65 -4.75
C SER A 41 46.18 5.05 -4.22
N ASN A 42 45.33 5.60 -3.33
CA ASN A 42 45.80 6.23 -2.08
C ASN A 42 44.65 6.51 -1.09
N PRO A 43 44.94 6.55 0.23
CA PRO A 43 44.00 6.24 1.32
C PRO A 43 43.27 7.48 1.90
N PRO A 44 42.25 7.28 2.77
CA PRO A 44 41.34 8.34 3.19
C PRO A 44 41.85 9.21 4.35
N GLN A 45 41.53 10.50 4.32
CA GLN A 45 41.73 11.45 5.42
C GLN A 45 40.50 11.47 6.35
N GLU A 46 40.74 11.26 7.65
CA GLU A 46 39.78 11.37 8.74
C GLU A 46 39.43 12.84 9.04
N LEU A 47 38.13 13.11 9.26
CA LEU A 47 37.60 14.38 9.76
C LEU A 47 37.16 14.20 11.23
N PRO A 48 37.51 15.12 12.16
CA PRO A 48 37.10 14.99 13.56
C PRO A 48 35.73 15.63 13.85
N LEU A 49 34.96 14.95 14.70
CA LEU A 49 33.68 15.36 15.31
C LEU A 49 33.88 16.51 16.32
N PRO A 50 32.90 17.44 16.48
CA PRO A 50 32.80 18.26 17.68
C PRO A 50 31.76 17.72 18.67
N SER A 51 32.19 17.74 19.93
CA SER A 51 31.53 17.37 21.17
C SER A 51 30.40 18.32 21.61
N ASN A 52 29.38 17.74 22.23
CA ASN A 52 28.31 18.43 22.98
C ASN A 52 28.86 19.30 24.12
N SER A 53 28.44 20.56 24.18
CA SER A 53 28.49 21.37 25.40
C SER A 53 27.19 22.15 25.56
N ALA A 54 26.47 21.85 26.63
CA ALA A 54 25.32 22.58 27.11
C ALA A 54 25.76 23.97 27.62
N SER A 55 25.06 25.03 27.21
CA SER A 55 25.19 26.36 27.80
C SER A 55 23.81 26.91 28.16
N THR A 56 23.54 26.94 29.47
CA THR A 56 22.47 27.68 30.10
C THR A 56 22.88 29.15 30.23
N SER A 57 22.00 30.09 29.92
CA SER A 57 22.13 31.50 30.27
C SER A 57 20.76 32.19 30.36
N PRO A 58 20.63 33.29 31.14
CA PRO A 58 19.53 33.48 32.08
C PRO A 58 18.45 34.50 31.65
N ILE A 59 17.31 34.40 32.34
CA ILE A 59 16.11 35.26 32.19
C ILE A 59 16.32 36.62 32.89
N PRO A 60 16.01 37.77 32.26
CA PRO A 60 15.93 39.07 32.93
C PRO A 60 14.49 39.41 33.41
N PRO A 61 14.32 40.33 34.39
CA PRO A 61 13.09 40.50 35.14
C PRO A 61 12.04 41.38 34.44
N ALA A 62 10.78 41.16 34.82
CA ALA A 62 9.58 41.83 34.32
C ALA A 62 9.48 43.31 34.78
N ASN A 63 8.96 44.17 33.89
CA ASN A 63 8.46 45.50 34.24
C ASN A 63 6.96 45.59 33.86
N PRO A 64 6.07 46.13 34.73
CA PRO A 64 4.62 46.07 34.55
C PRO A 64 4.08 47.34 33.88
N GLY A 65 3.24 47.17 32.85
CA GLY A 65 2.41 48.27 32.33
C GLY A 65 2.09 48.20 30.85
N ALA A 66 1.03 47.48 30.46
CA ALA A 66 0.23 47.77 29.25
C ALA A 66 -1.09 46.99 29.26
N MET A 67 -2.18 47.68 28.87
CA MET A 67 -3.58 47.26 28.78
C MET A 67 -3.87 46.03 27.88
N PRO A 68 -5.05 45.37 28.04
CA PRO A 68 -5.25 44.00 27.59
C PRO A 68 -5.45 43.91 26.07
N LYS A 69 -4.52 43.22 25.40
CA LYS A 69 -4.75 42.75 24.03
C LYS A 69 -5.67 41.53 24.11
N ARG A 70 -6.88 41.66 23.54
CA ARG A 70 -7.72 40.52 23.13
C ARG A 70 -6.91 39.71 22.12
N THR A 71 -6.29 38.62 22.56
CA THR A 71 -5.56 37.71 21.68
C THR A 71 -5.98 36.27 21.94
N ASN A 72 -6.61 35.68 20.93
CA ASN A 72 -6.44 34.29 20.48
C ASN A 72 -6.47 33.16 21.53
N ASN A 73 -7.57 33.04 22.29
CA ASN A 73 -7.86 31.81 23.03
C ASN A 73 -8.46 30.67 22.18
N LEU A 74 -8.70 30.87 20.87
CA LEU A 74 -9.27 29.81 20.02
C LEU A 74 -8.22 28.83 19.47
N ILE A 75 -6.94 29.22 19.42
CA ILE A 75 -5.89 28.40 18.80
C ILE A 75 -5.28 27.41 19.82
N MET A 76 -5.21 27.77 21.11
CA MET A 76 -4.68 26.87 22.16
C MET A 76 -5.66 25.78 22.60
N ALA A 77 -6.97 25.94 22.33
CA ALA A 77 -7.97 24.90 22.62
C ALA A 77 -7.99 23.76 21.58
N MET A 78 -7.32 23.91 20.43
CA MET A 78 -7.30 22.88 19.37
C MET A 78 -6.18 21.85 19.52
N PHE A 79 -5.21 22.10 20.40
CA PHE A 79 -4.13 21.18 20.72
C PHE A 79 -3.96 21.15 22.23
N ASP A 80 -4.89 20.49 22.91
CA ASP A 80 -4.62 19.96 24.24
C ASP A 80 -4.00 18.56 24.07
N PRO A 81 -2.67 18.40 24.11
CA PRO A 81 -2.02 17.09 24.01
C PRO A 81 -2.33 16.18 25.20
N THR A 82 -3.00 16.69 26.25
CA THR A 82 -3.45 15.92 27.41
C THR A 82 -4.92 15.52 27.34
N ALA A 83 -5.70 16.09 26.42
CA ALA A 83 -7.04 15.63 26.07
C ALA A 83 -6.93 14.32 25.27
N LYS A 84 -6.61 13.23 25.96
CA LYS A 84 -6.79 11.88 25.43
C LYS A 84 -8.28 11.69 25.18
N VAL A 85 -8.73 11.92 23.96
CA VAL A 85 -10.00 11.38 23.50
C VAL A 85 -9.84 9.86 23.57
N ASP A 86 -10.44 9.25 24.57
CA ASP A 86 -10.40 7.80 24.75
C ASP A 86 -11.24 7.15 23.64
N ARG A 87 -10.61 6.97 22.49
CA ARG A 87 -11.22 6.31 21.33
C ARG A 87 -11.24 4.82 21.61
N GLN A 88 -12.42 4.25 21.73
CA GLN A 88 -12.57 2.80 21.87
C GLN A 88 -12.27 2.12 20.53
N ALA A 89 -11.30 1.21 20.52
CA ALA A 89 -10.98 0.45 19.32
C ALA A 89 -12.14 -0.48 18.93
N PRO A 90 -12.53 -0.53 17.65
CA PRO A 90 -13.52 -1.48 17.18
C PRO A 90 -12.98 -2.92 17.35
N PRO A 91 -13.85 -3.89 17.65
CA PRO A 91 -13.41 -5.28 17.82
C PRO A 91 -12.95 -5.87 16.48
N LEU A 92 -11.87 -6.65 16.51
CA LEU A 92 -11.47 -7.46 15.37
C LEU A 92 -12.60 -8.46 15.03
N PRO A 93 -12.86 -8.73 13.74
CA PRO A 93 -13.80 -9.78 13.37
C PRO A 93 -13.28 -11.14 13.83
N ASP A 94 -14.18 -12.04 14.22
CA ASP A 94 -13.80 -13.41 14.53
C ASP A 94 -13.39 -14.18 13.25
N THR A 95 -12.53 -15.17 13.39
CA THR A 95 -12.04 -16.02 12.30
C THR A 95 -12.96 -17.20 11.98
N ALA A 96 -14.02 -17.42 12.75
CA ALA A 96 -14.88 -18.59 12.59
C ALA A 96 -15.63 -18.56 11.24
N GLY A 97 -15.60 -19.68 10.52
CA GLY A 97 -16.31 -19.84 9.24
C GLY A 97 -15.75 -18.97 8.10
N ILE A 98 -14.53 -18.43 8.21
CA ILE A 98 -13.85 -17.73 7.12
C ILE A 98 -12.78 -18.63 6.55
N GLU A 99 -12.90 -18.96 5.27
CA GLU A 99 -11.81 -19.62 4.55
C GLU A 99 -10.72 -18.61 4.19
N TYR A 100 -9.46 -19.07 4.20
CA TYR A 100 -8.32 -18.23 3.82
C TYR A 100 -8.51 -17.52 2.49
N VAL A 101 -9.01 -18.23 1.46
CA VAL A 101 -9.19 -17.68 0.11
C VAL A 101 -10.19 -16.53 0.10
N ARG A 102 -11.28 -16.64 0.89
CA ARG A 102 -12.25 -15.55 1.06
C ARG A 102 -11.59 -14.31 1.66
N ALA A 103 -10.81 -14.47 2.73
CA ALA A 103 -10.13 -13.34 3.37
C ALA A 103 -9.01 -12.73 2.50
N ALA A 104 -8.25 -13.58 1.77
CA ALA A 104 -7.23 -13.14 0.83
C ALA A 104 -7.84 -12.29 -0.30
N SER A 105 -9.04 -12.66 -0.78
CA SER A 105 -9.73 -11.93 -1.85
C SER A 105 -10.09 -10.48 -1.50
N TRP A 106 -10.13 -10.11 -0.20
CA TRP A 106 -10.43 -8.75 0.22
C TRP A 106 -9.37 -7.72 -0.21
N ALA A 107 -8.11 -8.14 -0.36
CA ALA A 107 -7.04 -7.29 -0.87
C ALA A 107 -6.87 -7.35 -2.40
N SER A 108 -7.57 -8.27 -3.06
CA SER A 108 -7.53 -8.41 -4.52
C SER A 108 -8.43 -7.37 -5.17
N GLY A 109 -7.98 -6.78 -6.29
CA GLY A 109 -8.77 -5.82 -7.05
C GLY A 109 -8.94 -4.48 -6.33
N SER A 110 -10.20 -4.09 -6.08
CA SER A 110 -10.56 -2.76 -5.56
C SER A 110 -11.09 -2.82 -4.12
N CYS A 111 -11.13 -1.66 -3.47
CA CYS A 111 -11.71 -1.48 -2.14
C CYS A 111 -13.18 -1.92 -2.07
N ALA A 112 -13.90 -1.96 -3.20
CA ALA A 112 -15.27 -2.48 -3.24
C ALA A 112 -15.37 -3.93 -2.74
N ASN A 113 -14.35 -4.76 -2.99
CA ASN A 113 -14.37 -6.18 -2.59
C ASN A 113 -14.38 -6.33 -1.07
N ILE A 114 -13.51 -5.61 -0.36
CA ILE A 114 -13.49 -5.65 1.11
C ILE A 114 -14.73 -5.00 1.72
N LEU A 115 -15.26 -3.94 1.10
CA LEU A 115 -16.45 -3.26 1.60
C LEU A 115 -17.74 -4.07 1.42
N ALA A 116 -17.79 -4.98 0.45
CA ALA A 116 -18.93 -5.86 0.20
C ALA A 116 -19.02 -7.01 1.22
N ASP A 117 -17.89 -7.46 1.76
CA ASP A 117 -17.84 -8.49 2.80
C ASP A 117 -18.02 -7.88 4.19
N GLU A 118 -18.93 -8.42 5.01
CA GLU A 118 -19.18 -7.90 6.36
C GLU A 118 -17.95 -7.98 7.27
N LYS A 119 -17.25 -9.12 7.27
CA LYS A 119 -16.07 -9.33 8.10
C LYS A 119 -14.86 -8.59 7.51
N GLY A 120 -14.75 -8.54 6.19
CA GLY A 120 -13.75 -7.71 5.50
C GLY A 120 -13.90 -6.23 5.85
N ARG A 121 -15.13 -5.70 5.77
CA ARG A 121 -15.44 -4.31 6.14
C ARG A 121 -15.14 -4.03 7.61
N GLN A 122 -15.42 -4.96 8.52
CA GLN A 122 -15.08 -4.82 9.93
C GLN A 122 -13.56 -4.81 10.17
N LEU A 123 -12.79 -5.67 9.47
CA LEU A 123 -11.33 -5.65 9.54
C LEU A 123 -10.77 -4.33 8.99
N PHE A 124 -11.32 -3.83 7.89
CA PHE A 124 -10.94 -2.54 7.32
C PHE A 124 -11.24 -1.39 8.27
N ARG A 125 -12.39 -1.42 8.97
CA ARG A 125 -12.71 -0.47 10.04
C ARG A 125 -11.65 -0.45 11.14
N CYS A 126 -11.18 -1.63 11.58
CA CYS A 126 -10.09 -1.73 12.56
C CYS A 126 -8.80 -1.06 12.07
N PHE A 127 -8.44 -1.28 10.81
CA PHE A 127 -7.31 -0.59 10.18
C PHE A 127 -7.52 0.92 10.10
N LEU A 128 -8.69 1.38 9.64
CA LEU A 128 -9.00 2.81 9.53
C LEU A 128 -9.00 3.51 10.88
N PHE A 129 -9.44 2.83 11.94
CA PHE A 129 -9.36 3.32 13.30
C PHE A 129 -7.91 3.63 13.69
N GLN A 130 -6.99 2.68 13.46
CA GLN A 130 -5.55 2.85 13.72
C GLN A 130 -4.94 3.94 12.84
N ALA A 131 -5.42 4.08 11.60
CA ALA A 131 -5.00 5.13 10.66
C ALA A 131 -5.65 6.49 10.93
N LEU A 132 -6.46 6.62 12.00
CA LEU A 132 -7.22 7.83 12.36
C LEU A 132 -8.12 8.35 11.23
N ALA A 133 -8.76 7.44 10.50
CA ALA A 133 -9.54 7.77 9.31
C ALA A 133 -10.83 6.92 9.15
N GLU A 134 -11.37 6.45 10.27
CA GLU A 134 -12.58 5.61 10.36
C GLU A 134 -13.83 6.36 9.90
N GLU A 135 -13.87 7.68 10.10
CA GLU A 135 -14.96 8.56 9.71
C GLU A 135 -15.29 8.48 8.22
N ASN A 136 -14.31 8.18 7.36
CA ASN A 136 -14.54 8.00 5.92
C ASN A 136 -15.47 6.80 5.64
N LEU A 137 -15.27 5.69 6.34
CA LEU A 137 -16.12 4.51 6.19
C LEU A 137 -17.48 4.74 6.84
N THR A 138 -17.50 5.28 8.06
CA THR A 138 -18.76 5.55 8.77
C THR A 138 -19.63 6.53 7.99
N PHE A 139 -19.05 7.59 7.43
CA PHE A 139 -19.80 8.56 6.62
C PHE A 139 -20.48 7.90 5.40
N LEU A 140 -19.81 6.97 4.71
CA LEU A 140 -20.43 6.23 3.61
C LEU A 140 -21.60 5.36 4.09
N GLU A 141 -21.45 4.70 5.24
CA GLU A 141 -22.50 3.84 5.81
C GLU A 141 -23.72 4.64 6.27
N GLU A 142 -23.51 5.81 6.88
CA GLU A 142 -24.56 6.73 7.30
C GLU A 142 -25.34 7.26 6.08
N LEU A 143 -24.64 7.61 4.99
CA LEU A 143 -25.29 8.01 3.74
C LEU A 143 -26.04 6.84 3.07
N ASP A 144 -25.47 5.63 3.05
CA ASP A 144 -26.17 4.45 2.53
C ASP A 144 -27.42 4.10 3.36
N LYS A 145 -27.40 4.35 4.68
CA LYS A 145 -28.56 4.23 5.57
C LYS A 145 -29.61 5.29 5.25
N LEU A 146 -29.21 6.55 5.06
CA LEU A 146 -30.10 7.64 4.64
C LEU A 146 -30.87 7.26 3.36
N LYS A 147 -30.22 6.63 2.37
CA LYS A 147 -30.87 6.17 1.13
C LYS A 147 -32.02 5.17 1.39
N LYS A 148 -31.88 4.33 2.41
CA LYS A 148 -32.83 3.23 2.73
C LYS A 148 -33.99 3.67 3.62
N MET A 149 -33.93 4.86 4.21
CA MET A 149 -35.03 5.37 5.05
C MET A 149 -36.30 5.58 4.20
N LYS A 150 -37.47 5.56 4.84
CA LYS A 150 -38.77 5.74 4.16
C LYS A 150 -39.43 7.07 4.50
N SER A 151 -39.31 7.52 5.74
CA SER A 151 -39.89 8.79 6.21
C SER A 151 -39.11 9.99 5.69
N SER A 152 -39.79 10.93 5.04
CA SER A 152 -39.17 12.14 4.47
C SER A 152 -38.69 13.09 5.57
N ASP A 153 -39.46 13.26 6.63
CA ASP A 153 -39.11 14.15 7.74
C ASP A 153 -37.91 13.61 8.53
N GLU A 154 -37.89 12.30 8.81
CA GLU A 154 -36.75 11.65 9.47
C GLU A 154 -35.50 11.71 8.59
N LYS A 155 -35.63 11.53 7.27
CA LYS A 155 -34.51 11.68 6.33
C LYS A 155 -33.89 13.06 6.41
N LYS A 156 -34.72 14.10 6.43
CA LYS A 156 -34.24 15.50 6.48
C LYS A 156 -33.47 15.77 7.77
N THR A 157 -34.01 15.34 8.91
CA THR A 157 -33.34 15.47 10.21
C THR A 157 -32.03 14.69 10.23
N TYR A 158 -32.06 13.43 9.81
CA TYR A 158 -30.89 12.55 9.81
C TYR A 158 -29.77 13.03 8.88
N ALA A 159 -30.12 13.54 7.68
CA ALA A 159 -29.13 14.12 6.76
C ALA A 159 -28.36 15.28 7.40
N LYS A 160 -29.06 16.17 8.11
CA LYS A 160 -28.44 17.29 8.82
C LYS A 160 -27.50 16.82 9.94
N GLU A 161 -27.94 15.86 10.75
CA GLU A 161 -27.13 15.28 11.82
C GLU A 161 -25.85 14.64 11.28
N VAL A 162 -25.94 13.86 10.21
CA VAL A 162 -24.78 13.21 9.56
C VAL A 162 -23.79 14.27 9.06
N ILE A 163 -24.28 15.33 8.40
CA ILE A 163 -23.40 16.35 7.83
C ILE A 163 -22.75 17.20 8.92
N GLU A 164 -23.50 17.60 9.94
CA GLU A 164 -22.96 18.34 11.07
C GLU A 164 -21.85 17.53 11.77
N LYS A 165 -22.11 16.24 11.99
CA LYS A 165 -21.17 15.35 12.67
C LYS A 165 -19.90 15.06 11.88
N TYR A 166 -19.99 14.81 10.58
CA TYR A 166 -18.86 14.28 9.79
C TYR A 166 -18.17 15.32 8.90
N SER A 167 -18.85 16.41 8.50
CA SER A 167 -18.25 17.42 7.62
C SER A 167 -16.93 18.06 8.10
N PRO A 168 -16.65 18.20 9.41
CA PRO A 168 -15.36 18.72 9.87
C PRO A 168 -14.20 17.73 9.68
N TYR A 169 -14.49 16.44 9.54
CA TYR A 169 -13.49 15.36 9.62
C TYR A 169 -13.26 14.67 8.27
N VAL A 170 -14.28 14.58 7.42
CA VAL A 170 -14.14 13.95 6.10
C VAL A 170 -13.42 14.87 5.12
N ASN A 171 -12.50 14.30 4.34
CA ASN A 171 -11.76 15.06 3.33
C ASN A 171 -12.54 15.13 2.00
N LEU A 172 -13.29 16.22 1.83
CA LEU A 172 -14.07 16.51 0.62
C LEU A 172 -13.61 17.80 -0.04
N SER A 173 -13.69 17.86 -1.38
CA SER A 173 -13.50 19.09 -2.13
C SER A 173 -14.54 20.14 -1.73
N SER A 174 -14.19 21.42 -1.85
CA SER A 174 -15.13 22.53 -1.57
C SER A 174 -16.42 22.42 -2.39
N GLY A 175 -16.32 21.95 -3.64
CA GLY A 175 -17.48 21.72 -4.51
C GLY A 175 -18.37 20.58 -4.03
N ALA A 176 -17.79 19.44 -3.64
CA ALA A 176 -18.56 18.32 -3.08
C ALA A 176 -19.18 18.69 -1.73
N MET A 177 -18.44 19.41 -0.88
CA MET A 177 -18.91 19.86 0.43
C MET A 177 -20.08 20.85 0.31
N LYS A 178 -20.01 21.79 -0.66
CA LYS A 178 -21.11 22.70 -0.93
C LYS A 178 -22.38 21.94 -1.36
N LYS A 179 -22.27 21.06 -2.36
CA LYS A 179 -23.40 20.24 -2.83
C LYS A 179 -24.01 19.41 -1.71
N LEU A 180 -23.17 18.83 -0.85
CA LEU A 180 -23.62 18.06 0.31
C LEU A 180 -24.49 18.90 1.26
N ARG A 181 -24.06 20.14 1.55
CA ARG A 181 -24.82 21.07 2.41
C ARG A 181 -26.11 21.54 1.74
N ASP A 182 -26.04 21.93 0.47
CA ASP A 182 -27.21 22.36 -0.31
C ASP A 182 -28.28 21.24 -0.34
N ALA A 183 -27.87 19.98 -0.53
CA ALA A 183 -28.76 18.82 -0.51
C ALA A 183 -29.46 18.60 0.84
N ALA A 184 -28.78 18.90 1.94
CA ALA A 184 -29.31 18.73 3.30
C ALA A 184 -30.29 19.83 3.72
N GLU A 185 -30.19 20.98 3.08
CA GLU A 185 -31.08 22.12 3.29
C GLU A 185 -32.33 22.04 2.43
N SER A 186 -32.32 21.22 1.36
CA SER A 186 -33.47 20.96 0.51
C SER A 186 -34.69 20.46 1.29
N ASP A 187 -35.88 20.85 0.82
CA ASP A 187 -37.15 20.35 1.36
C ASP A 187 -37.42 18.88 0.99
N VAL A 188 -36.86 18.43 -0.14
CA VAL A 188 -36.93 17.05 -0.60
C VAL A 188 -35.51 16.50 -0.68
N ILE A 189 -35.23 15.46 0.10
CA ILE A 189 -33.92 14.80 0.12
C ILE A 189 -33.86 13.77 -1.00
N ASP A 190 -33.11 14.07 -2.06
CA ASP A 190 -32.76 13.11 -3.11
C ASP A 190 -31.43 12.41 -2.76
N PRO A 191 -31.41 11.08 -2.56
CA PRO A 191 -30.18 10.30 -2.36
C PRO A 191 -29.08 10.50 -3.41
N GLU A 192 -29.43 10.90 -4.63
CA GLU A 192 -28.46 11.11 -5.71
C GLU A 192 -27.66 12.41 -5.53
N ASP A 193 -28.18 13.40 -4.80
CA ASP A 193 -27.46 14.64 -4.52
C ASP A 193 -26.21 14.41 -3.64
N PHE A 194 -26.17 13.31 -2.90
CA PHE A 194 -25.04 12.89 -2.07
C PHE A 194 -23.96 12.13 -2.87
N ALA A 195 -24.25 11.70 -4.10
CA ALA A 195 -23.34 10.89 -4.91
C ALA A 195 -21.95 11.51 -5.14
N PRO A 196 -21.80 12.84 -5.36
CA PRO A 196 -20.49 13.46 -5.52
C PRO A 196 -19.59 13.30 -4.28
N ALA A 197 -20.14 13.53 -3.07
CA ALA A 197 -19.39 13.37 -1.82
C ALA A 197 -19.01 11.90 -1.59
N MET A 198 -19.95 10.97 -1.79
CA MET A 198 -19.67 9.54 -1.69
C MET A 198 -18.58 9.09 -2.67
N LYS A 199 -18.59 9.61 -3.90
CA LYS A 199 -17.59 9.28 -4.92
C LYS A 199 -16.19 9.74 -4.52
N GLU A 200 -16.06 10.94 -3.94
CA GLU A 200 -14.77 11.43 -3.46
C GLU A 200 -14.22 10.61 -2.30
N ILE A 201 -15.05 10.26 -1.31
CA ILE A 201 -14.62 9.41 -0.19
C ILE A 201 -14.28 7.98 -0.65
N ARG A 202 -15.07 7.39 -1.56
CA ARG A 202 -14.72 6.09 -2.16
C ARG A 202 -13.38 6.16 -2.91
N ARG A 203 -13.12 7.25 -3.62
CA ARG A 203 -11.83 7.48 -4.31
C ARG A 203 -10.68 7.64 -3.32
N LEU A 204 -10.90 8.30 -2.18
CA LEU A 204 -9.90 8.43 -1.11
C LEU A 204 -9.56 7.07 -0.50
N LEU A 205 -10.59 6.29 -0.13
CA LEU A 205 -10.42 4.93 0.37
C LEU A 205 -9.65 4.06 -0.63
N GLU A 206 -10.03 4.11 -1.91
CA GLU A 206 -9.40 3.32 -2.99
C GLU A 206 -7.93 3.67 -3.22
N ASN A 207 -7.57 4.96 -3.24
CA ASN A 207 -6.25 5.38 -3.70
C ASN A 207 -5.23 5.59 -2.57
N ASP A 208 -5.68 5.74 -1.32
CA ASP A 208 -4.78 5.97 -0.17
C ASP A 208 -4.89 4.87 0.88
N GLN A 209 -6.08 4.70 1.46
CA GLN A 209 -6.26 3.90 2.66
C GLN A 209 -6.22 2.40 2.35
N PHE A 210 -6.80 1.97 1.23
CA PHE A 210 -6.83 0.57 0.80
C PHE A 210 -5.44 0.03 0.42
N PRO A 211 -4.59 0.73 -0.37
CA PRO A 211 -3.20 0.32 -0.61
C PRO A 211 -2.37 0.14 0.66
N ARG A 212 -2.64 0.95 1.70
CA ARG A 212 -2.00 0.82 3.01
C ARG A 212 -2.56 -0.37 3.80
N PHE A 213 -3.87 -0.59 3.77
CA PHE A 213 -4.51 -1.76 4.37
C PHE A 213 -3.94 -3.08 3.83
N ARG A 214 -3.77 -3.21 2.51
CA ARG A 214 -3.21 -4.42 1.85
C ARG A 214 -1.81 -4.81 2.38
N ARG A 215 -1.09 -3.85 2.96
CA ARG A 215 0.27 -4.02 3.51
C ARG A 215 0.31 -3.91 5.04
N SER A 216 -0.84 -3.73 5.69
CA SER A 216 -0.93 -3.49 7.13
C SER A 216 -0.80 -4.78 7.92
N ASP A 217 -0.20 -4.70 9.10
CA ASP A 217 -0.05 -5.83 10.02
C ASP A 217 -1.42 -6.38 10.42
N VAL A 218 -2.43 -5.52 10.67
CA VAL A 218 -3.81 -5.94 10.97
C VAL A 218 -4.38 -6.91 9.93
N TYR A 219 -4.14 -6.65 8.64
CA TYR A 219 -4.61 -7.53 7.58
C TYR A 219 -3.79 -8.82 7.51
N LEU A 220 -2.46 -8.70 7.55
CA LEU A 220 -1.54 -9.83 7.36
C LEU A 220 -1.58 -10.80 8.55
N ASP A 221 -1.69 -10.29 9.77
CA ASP A 221 -1.88 -11.08 10.99
C ASP A 221 -3.22 -11.81 10.99
N PHE A 222 -4.27 -11.18 10.45
CA PHE A 222 -5.58 -11.81 10.28
C PHE A 222 -5.51 -12.96 9.25
N LEU A 223 -4.85 -12.74 8.11
CA LEU A 223 -4.65 -13.77 7.11
C LEU A 223 -3.80 -14.93 7.63
N GLU A 224 -2.74 -14.66 8.39
CA GLU A 224 -1.87 -15.71 8.95
C GLU A 224 -2.65 -16.64 9.88
N GLN A 225 -3.59 -16.12 10.67
CA GLN A 225 -4.47 -16.94 11.53
C GLN A 225 -5.34 -17.91 10.74
N LEU A 226 -5.67 -17.57 9.48
CA LEU A 226 -6.48 -18.39 8.59
C LEU A 226 -5.63 -19.27 7.67
N LEU A 227 -4.31 -19.05 7.59
CA LEU A 227 -3.43 -19.67 6.60
C LEU A 227 -3.38 -21.20 6.80
N PRO A 228 -3.82 -22.01 5.81
CA PRO A 228 -3.64 -23.45 5.89
C PRO A 228 -2.16 -23.80 5.79
N ARG A 229 -1.71 -24.75 6.61
CA ARG A 229 -0.32 -25.22 6.57
C ARG A 229 0.09 -25.69 5.18
N SER A 230 -0.80 -26.36 4.46
CA SER A 230 -0.55 -26.85 3.09
C SER A 230 -0.21 -25.74 2.10
N TYR A 231 -0.74 -24.52 2.29
CA TYR A 231 -0.40 -23.38 1.44
C TYR A 231 1.04 -22.94 1.68
N ALA A 232 1.47 -22.92 2.93
CA ALA A 232 2.84 -22.58 3.31
C ALA A 232 3.85 -23.67 2.91
N GLU A 233 3.44 -24.94 2.92
CA GLU A 233 4.27 -26.06 2.45
C GLU A 233 4.53 -25.99 0.94
N LYS A 234 3.57 -25.54 0.12
CA LYS A 234 3.79 -25.32 -1.33
C LYS A 234 4.90 -24.32 -1.64
N TRP A 235 5.23 -23.43 -0.70
CA TRP A 235 6.32 -22.46 -0.90
C TRP A 235 7.67 -23.14 -1.01
N THR A 236 7.86 -24.39 -0.57
CA THR A 236 9.15 -25.09 -0.71
C THR A 236 9.45 -25.55 -2.13
N THR A 237 8.41 -25.68 -2.96
CA THR A 237 8.54 -26.20 -4.33
C THR A 237 8.17 -25.17 -5.39
N SER A 238 7.51 -24.07 -5.03
CA SER A 238 7.15 -23.00 -5.94
C SER A 238 7.41 -21.62 -5.35
N PHE A 239 8.30 -20.88 -6.00
CA PHE A 239 8.56 -19.47 -5.71
C PHE A 239 7.34 -18.60 -6.03
N GLU A 240 6.59 -18.97 -7.07
CA GLU A 240 5.35 -18.33 -7.48
C GLU A 240 4.31 -18.49 -6.37
N ALA A 241 4.15 -19.68 -5.79
CA ALA A 241 3.25 -19.90 -4.67
C ALA A 241 3.60 -19.02 -3.45
N LEU A 242 4.90 -18.78 -3.20
CA LEU A 242 5.35 -17.85 -2.16
C LEU A 242 4.98 -16.40 -2.48
N LEU A 243 5.30 -15.93 -3.70
CA LEU A 243 5.05 -14.53 -4.09
C LEU A 243 3.58 -14.20 -4.36
N GLY A 244 2.76 -15.17 -4.76
CA GLY A 244 1.32 -14.98 -4.89
C GLY A 244 0.57 -14.95 -3.56
N ASN A 245 1.20 -15.44 -2.49
CA ASN A 245 0.59 -15.47 -1.17
C ASN A 245 0.91 -14.19 -0.38
N HIS A 246 -0.10 -13.51 0.15
CA HIS A 246 0.09 -12.27 0.93
C HIS A 246 0.92 -12.49 2.19
N VAL A 247 0.66 -13.58 2.93
CA VAL A 247 1.42 -13.96 4.12
C VAL A 247 2.83 -14.43 3.73
N GLY A 248 2.95 -15.20 2.65
CA GLY A 248 4.23 -15.61 2.07
C GLY A 248 5.14 -14.42 1.74
N ARG A 249 4.63 -13.44 0.98
CA ARG A 249 5.34 -12.17 0.71
C ARG A 249 5.68 -11.41 1.99
N HIS A 250 4.80 -11.40 2.99
CA HIS A 250 5.07 -10.73 4.27
C HIS A 250 6.30 -11.32 4.97
N HIS A 251 6.31 -12.64 5.19
CA HIS A 251 7.44 -13.32 5.83
C HIS A 251 8.72 -13.23 4.99
N PHE A 252 8.61 -13.36 3.67
CA PHE A 252 9.77 -13.21 2.79
C PHE A 252 10.35 -11.79 2.84
N ARG A 253 9.50 -10.75 2.88
CA ARG A 253 9.93 -9.36 3.07
C ARG A 253 10.68 -9.15 4.38
N LEU A 254 10.18 -9.71 5.49
CA LEU A 254 10.85 -9.61 6.79
C LEU A 254 12.23 -10.26 6.75
N PHE A 255 12.34 -11.42 6.10
CA PHE A 255 13.63 -12.08 5.88
C PHE A 255 14.58 -11.24 5.02
N LEU A 256 14.10 -10.72 3.88
CA LEU A 256 14.88 -9.87 2.97
C LEU A 256 15.38 -8.60 3.66
N ARG A 257 14.57 -7.98 4.54
CA ARG A 257 15.00 -6.84 5.34
C ARG A 257 16.18 -7.18 6.24
N GLY A 258 16.16 -8.36 6.85
CA GLY A 258 17.25 -8.85 7.70
C GLY A 258 18.56 -9.10 6.95
N ILE A 259 18.51 -9.27 5.62
CA ILE A 259 19.69 -9.44 4.77
C ILE A 259 19.92 -8.26 3.81
N HIS A 260 19.25 -7.13 4.04
CA HIS A 260 19.37 -5.91 3.22
C HIS A 260 19.12 -6.14 1.71
N ALA A 261 18.09 -6.92 1.38
CA ALA A 261 17.70 -7.22 -0.01
C ALA A 261 16.20 -6.95 -0.28
N GLU A 262 15.54 -6.18 0.60
CA GLU A 262 14.09 -5.91 0.54
C GLU A 262 13.68 -5.12 -0.71
N GLU A 263 14.59 -4.31 -1.26
CA GLU A 263 14.40 -3.51 -2.46
C GLU A 263 14.01 -4.34 -3.69
N ASN A 264 14.56 -5.56 -3.81
CA ASN A 264 14.22 -6.49 -4.89
C ASN A 264 12.73 -6.87 -4.88
N LEU A 265 12.19 -7.23 -3.70
CA LEU A 265 10.78 -7.58 -3.57
C LEU A 265 9.89 -6.34 -3.74
N ARG A 266 10.32 -5.16 -3.24
CA ARG A 266 9.58 -3.90 -3.42
C ARG A 266 9.47 -3.50 -4.90
N PHE A 267 10.55 -3.64 -5.65
CA PHE A 267 10.55 -3.43 -7.10
C PHE A 267 9.60 -4.41 -7.80
N TRP A 268 9.68 -5.70 -7.47
CA TRP A 268 8.77 -6.71 -8.02
C TRP A 268 7.30 -6.36 -7.76
N GLU A 269 6.94 -5.97 -6.54
CA GLU A 269 5.58 -5.55 -6.19
C GLU A 269 5.13 -4.30 -6.96
N ALA A 270 6.03 -3.34 -7.15
CA ALA A 270 5.74 -2.13 -7.91
C ALA A 270 5.49 -2.44 -9.40
N VAL A 271 6.21 -3.39 -9.98
CA VAL A 271 5.98 -3.84 -11.37
C VAL A 271 4.66 -4.62 -11.50
N VAL A 272 4.28 -5.43 -10.49
CA VAL A 272 2.97 -6.08 -10.45
C VAL A 272 1.84 -5.06 -10.42
N GLU A 273 1.96 -4.03 -9.57
CA GLU A 273 1.00 -2.91 -9.50
C GLU A 273 0.95 -2.10 -10.80
N PHE A 274 2.10 -1.90 -11.45
CA PHE A 274 2.18 -1.28 -12.77
C PHE A 274 1.42 -2.07 -13.84
N ARG A 275 1.58 -3.38 -13.88
CA ARG A 275 0.88 -4.25 -14.85
C ARG A 275 -0.63 -4.32 -14.62
N ALA A 276 -1.11 -4.07 -13.40
CA ALA A 276 -2.53 -3.96 -13.08
C ALA A 276 -3.16 -2.63 -13.54
N THR A 277 -2.34 -1.63 -13.84
CA THR A 277 -2.82 -0.32 -14.33
C THR A 277 -3.32 -0.43 -15.77
N LYS A 278 -4.34 0.34 -16.13
CA LYS A 278 -4.88 0.39 -17.51
C LYS A 278 -3.76 0.70 -18.52
N ASN A 279 -3.59 -0.19 -19.50
CA ASN A 279 -2.55 -0.08 -20.52
C ASN A 279 -2.63 1.27 -21.28
N LYS A 280 -1.46 1.87 -21.54
CA LYS A 280 -1.30 3.17 -22.22
C LYS A 280 -2.04 4.35 -21.57
N SER A 281 -2.34 4.27 -20.27
CA SER A 281 -2.99 5.37 -19.54
C SER A 281 -1.95 6.39 -19.01
N PRO A 282 -2.33 7.66 -18.81
CA PRO A 282 -1.46 8.64 -18.16
C PRO A 282 -0.97 8.21 -16.77
N ALA A 283 -1.83 7.49 -16.03
CA ALA A 283 -1.48 6.93 -14.72
C ALA A 283 -0.34 5.91 -14.82
N MET A 284 -0.38 5.04 -15.85
CA MET A 284 0.69 4.08 -16.12
C MET A 284 2.01 4.77 -16.47
N SER A 285 1.99 5.80 -17.33
CA SER A 285 3.19 6.58 -17.65
C SER A 285 3.79 7.28 -16.43
N ASN A 286 2.95 7.80 -15.53
CA ASN A 286 3.41 8.39 -14.28
C ASN A 286 4.01 7.34 -13.34
N LEU A 287 3.36 6.18 -13.21
CA LEU A 287 3.85 5.08 -12.38
C LEU A 287 5.18 4.51 -12.91
N ALA A 288 5.37 4.41 -14.23
CA ALA A 288 6.65 4.03 -14.82
C ALA A 288 7.79 4.95 -14.38
N LYS A 289 7.57 6.27 -14.38
CA LYS A 289 8.55 7.26 -13.91
C LYS A 289 8.83 7.13 -12.42
N VAL A 290 7.80 6.89 -11.60
CA VAL A 290 7.96 6.65 -10.16
C VAL A 290 8.82 5.41 -9.93
N ILE A 291 8.56 4.30 -10.64
CA ILE A 291 9.33 3.06 -10.53
C ILE A 291 10.78 3.27 -10.95
N LEU A 292 11.01 3.92 -12.10
CA LEU A 292 12.34 4.26 -12.58
C LEU A 292 13.12 5.05 -11.50
N ASN A 293 12.54 6.14 -11.00
CA ASN A 293 13.23 7.01 -10.03
C ASN A 293 13.42 6.37 -8.65
N THR A 294 12.54 5.44 -8.25
CA THR A 294 12.60 4.82 -6.92
C THR A 294 13.56 3.65 -6.87
N TYR A 295 13.63 2.85 -7.93
CA TYR A 295 14.32 1.56 -7.93
C TYR A 295 15.42 1.42 -8.97
N LEU A 296 15.42 2.20 -10.06
CA LEU A 296 16.37 2.00 -11.16
C LEU A 296 17.36 3.16 -11.32
N ALA A 297 17.04 4.34 -10.79
CA ALA A 297 17.90 5.52 -10.86
C ALA A 297 19.17 5.32 -10.01
N GLU A 298 20.27 5.87 -10.51
CA GLU A 298 21.60 5.70 -9.89
C GLU A 298 21.62 6.41 -8.54
N GLY A 299 22.04 5.71 -7.49
CA GLY A 299 22.06 6.26 -6.14
C GLY A 299 20.67 6.39 -5.51
N ALA A 300 19.64 5.77 -6.08
CA ALA A 300 18.34 5.69 -5.42
C ALA A 300 18.44 4.87 -4.13
N SER A 301 17.73 5.30 -3.09
CA SER A 301 17.73 4.59 -1.79
C SER A 301 17.27 3.13 -1.84
N ASN A 302 16.51 2.75 -2.88
CA ASN A 302 16.04 1.39 -3.11
C ASN A 302 16.51 0.86 -4.48
N GLU A 303 17.71 1.27 -4.92
CA GLU A 303 18.26 0.86 -6.21
C GLU A 303 18.39 -0.67 -6.30
N VAL A 304 17.81 -1.26 -7.34
CA VAL A 304 18.01 -2.67 -7.69
C VAL A 304 19.10 -2.77 -8.75
N PHE A 305 20.00 -3.74 -8.58
CA PHE A 305 21.07 -3.98 -9.54
C PHE A 305 20.53 -4.74 -10.75
N LEU A 306 20.69 -4.18 -11.93
CA LEU A 306 20.28 -4.78 -13.21
C LEU A 306 21.47 -5.07 -14.11
N PRO A 307 21.33 -5.99 -15.09
CA PRO A 307 22.32 -6.20 -16.13
C PRO A 307 22.56 -4.92 -16.95
N PHE A 308 23.76 -4.82 -17.52
CA PHE A 308 24.15 -3.68 -18.36
C PHE A 308 23.15 -3.47 -19.52
N GLY A 309 22.73 -2.22 -19.73
CA GLY A 309 21.85 -1.83 -20.84
C GLY A 309 20.35 -1.85 -20.51
N VAL A 310 19.90 -2.66 -19.55
CA VAL A 310 18.46 -2.84 -19.26
C VAL A 310 17.82 -1.53 -18.81
N ARG A 311 18.48 -0.83 -17.88
CA ARG A 311 18.03 0.47 -17.40
C ARG A 311 17.96 1.51 -18.52
N GLN A 312 18.99 1.59 -19.37
CA GLN A 312 19.04 2.58 -20.45
C GLN A 312 17.92 2.38 -21.48
N VAL A 313 17.52 1.12 -21.72
CA VAL A 313 16.35 0.81 -22.57
C VAL A 313 15.06 1.34 -21.93
N ILE A 314 14.86 1.12 -20.62
CA ILE A 314 13.69 1.60 -19.88
C ILE A 314 13.63 3.13 -19.89
N GLU A 315 14.74 3.80 -19.58
CA GLU A 315 14.85 5.27 -19.57
C GLU A 315 14.46 5.85 -20.93
N ARG A 316 15.05 5.34 -22.02
CA ARG A 316 14.75 5.79 -23.38
C ARG A 316 13.28 5.62 -23.73
N ARG A 317 12.69 4.46 -23.43
CA ARG A 317 11.25 4.21 -23.71
C ARG A 317 10.33 5.17 -22.94
N ILE A 318 10.68 5.51 -21.69
CA ILE A 318 9.93 6.50 -20.91
C ILE A 318 10.07 7.92 -21.51
N GLU A 319 11.27 8.31 -21.95
CA GLU A 319 11.54 9.59 -22.60
C GLU A 319 10.77 9.74 -23.92
N ASP A 320 10.77 8.69 -24.74
CA ASP A 320 10.06 8.62 -26.02
C ASP A 320 8.53 8.50 -25.87
N LYS A 321 8.03 8.45 -24.63
CA LYS A 321 6.61 8.24 -24.27
C LYS A 321 6.05 6.91 -24.80
N ASP A 322 6.92 5.93 -25.03
CA ASP A 322 6.57 4.56 -25.43
C ASP A 322 6.45 3.65 -24.19
N VAL A 323 5.42 3.92 -23.37
CA VAL A 323 5.15 3.13 -22.16
C VAL A 323 4.00 2.15 -22.40
N ASP A 324 4.32 0.86 -22.31
CA ASP A 324 3.35 -0.25 -22.31
C ASP A 324 3.66 -1.27 -21.20
N ILE A 325 2.87 -2.34 -21.12
CA ILE A 325 2.96 -3.34 -20.04
C ILE A 325 4.30 -4.06 -19.96
N SER A 326 5.05 -4.10 -21.08
CA SER A 326 6.29 -4.88 -21.25
C SER A 326 7.56 -4.13 -20.83
N ILE A 327 7.44 -2.83 -20.50
CA ILE A 327 8.62 -1.97 -20.31
C ILE A 327 9.59 -2.49 -19.24
N PHE A 328 9.09 -3.22 -18.22
CA PHE A 328 9.91 -3.77 -17.14
C PHE A 328 10.18 -5.28 -17.26
N ASP A 329 9.86 -5.94 -18.39
CA ASP A 329 9.89 -7.40 -18.51
C ASP A 329 11.29 -7.99 -18.27
N GLU A 330 12.33 -7.38 -18.82
CA GLU A 330 13.71 -7.84 -18.63
C GLU A 330 14.18 -7.59 -17.19
N ALA A 331 13.83 -6.43 -16.62
CA ALA A 331 14.21 -6.06 -15.26
C ALA A 331 13.53 -6.96 -14.20
N ILE A 332 12.22 -7.21 -14.31
CA ILE A 332 11.51 -8.08 -13.37
C ILE A 332 12.01 -9.53 -13.47
N LYS A 333 12.28 -10.04 -14.68
CA LYS A 333 12.84 -11.37 -14.88
C LYS A 333 14.19 -11.52 -14.18
N HIS A 334 15.04 -10.50 -14.27
CA HIS A 334 16.32 -10.50 -13.57
C HIS A 334 16.14 -10.51 -12.05
N VAL A 335 15.31 -9.62 -11.52
CA VAL A 335 15.07 -9.51 -10.07
C VAL A 335 14.43 -10.78 -9.51
N GLU A 336 13.51 -11.42 -10.22
CA GLU A 336 12.96 -12.73 -9.84
C GLU A 336 14.04 -13.81 -9.79
N GLN A 337 14.99 -13.81 -10.74
CA GLN A 337 16.12 -14.75 -10.73
C GLN A 337 17.04 -14.50 -9.52
N VAL A 338 17.33 -13.24 -9.20
CA VAL A 338 18.11 -12.87 -8.00
C VAL A 338 17.43 -13.39 -6.74
N LEU A 339 16.13 -13.10 -6.57
CA LEU A 339 15.34 -13.56 -5.42
C LEU A 339 15.27 -15.09 -5.33
N ARG A 340 15.11 -15.78 -6.46
CA ARG A 340 14.97 -17.24 -6.52
C ARG A 340 16.27 -17.96 -6.18
N ASN A 341 17.41 -17.45 -6.66
CA ASN A 341 18.67 -18.17 -6.60
C ASN A 341 19.29 -18.24 -5.20
N ASP A 342 19.15 -17.18 -4.40
CA ASP A 342 19.76 -17.13 -3.06
C ASP A 342 18.75 -16.82 -1.94
N PRO A 343 18.07 -15.65 -1.91
CA PRO A 343 17.22 -15.32 -0.78
C PRO A 343 16.08 -16.29 -0.54
N TYR A 344 15.45 -16.80 -1.60
CA TYR A 344 14.37 -17.78 -1.50
C TYR A 344 14.82 -19.09 -0.87
N VAL A 345 15.95 -19.65 -1.33
CA VAL A 345 16.52 -20.90 -0.79
C VAL A 345 16.84 -20.74 0.70
N ARG A 346 17.45 -19.60 1.06
CA ARG A 346 17.79 -19.29 2.46
C ARG A 346 16.57 -19.02 3.33
N PHE A 347 15.55 -18.35 2.78
CA PHE A 347 14.29 -18.09 3.48
C PHE A 347 13.61 -19.39 3.90
N LEU A 348 13.55 -20.39 3.00
CA LEU A 348 12.95 -21.69 3.30
C LEU A 348 13.70 -22.50 4.36
N GLN A 349 14.96 -22.16 4.66
CA GLN A 349 15.75 -22.76 5.73
C GLN A 349 15.79 -21.90 6.99
N SER A 350 15.21 -20.69 6.93
CA SER A 350 15.32 -19.70 7.99
C SER A 350 14.43 -20.04 9.19
N PRO A 351 14.82 -19.62 10.42
CA PRO A 351 13.97 -19.73 11.60
C PRO A 351 12.59 -19.10 11.41
N GLN A 352 12.48 -18.05 10.59
CA GLN A 352 11.24 -17.36 10.29
C GLN A 352 10.23 -18.30 9.60
N TYR A 353 10.63 -18.95 8.51
CA TYR A 353 9.76 -19.91 7.81
C TYR A 353 9.47 -21.16 8.65
N MET A 354 10.51 -21.73 9.28
CA MET A 354 10.37 -22.92 10.11
C MET A 354 9.44 -22.69 11.31
N GLY A 355 9.55 -21.51 11.94
CA GLY A 355 8.67 -21.09 13.02
C GLY A 355 7.22 -20.92 12.58
N LEU A 356 7.00 -20.34 11.39
CA LEU A 356 5.66 -20.26 10.81
C LEU A 356 5.07 -21.66 10.58
N ILE A 357 5.78 -22.56 9.91
CA ILE A 357 5.31 -23.93 9.65
C ILE A 357 5.01 -24.70 10.95
N ALA A 358 5.81 -24.49 12.00
CA ALA A 358 5.56 -25.09 13.31
C ALA A 358 4.30 -24.53 14.00
N LYS A 359 4.01 -23.23 13.80
CA LYS A 359 2.82 -22.55 14.34
C LYS A 359 1.54 -22.95 13.61
N LEU A 360 1.60 -23.16 12.30
CA LEU A 360 0.43 -23.53 11.49
C LEU A 360 -0.04 -24.95 11.84
N LYS A 361 -1.31 -25.05 12.23
CA LYS A 361 -1.95 -26.34 12.56
C LYS A 361 -2.03 -27.20 11.30
N LYS A 362 -1.84 -28.52 11.48
CA LYS A 362 -1.97 -29.52 10.41
C LYS A 362 -3.40 -29.59 9.89
#